data_AF-A0A4Q6AF46-F1
#
_entry.id   AF-A0A4Q6AF46-F1
#
_cell.length_a   1.000
_cell.length_b   1.000
_cell.length_c   1.000
_cell.angle_alpha   90.00
_cell.angle_beta   90.00
_cell.angle_gamma   90.00
#
_symmetry.space_group_name_H-M   'P 1'
#
loop_
_entity.id
_entity.type
_entity.pdbx_description
1 polymer ?
#
loop_
_entity_poly.entity_id
_entity_poly.type
_entity_poly.pdbx_seq_one_letter_code
_entity_poly.pdbx_strand_id
1 'polypeptide(L)'
;ASMKDPNLIRKETLPVKDVLPLIVFTPKELSATSHPEAMKVIAGDPINVTSLKLQTFKSNGVRCNICGCKGEYFAKEKYADQPHFHLNLYAVKDEKEVLMTKDHIIPIAKGGRDKLNNFQTLCYDCNKKKASTTKDQVKKKKLK
;
A
#
# COMPACT_ATOMS: atom_id res chain seq x y z
N ALA A 1 -6.28 21.62 2.12
CA ALA A 1 -6.90 20.32 2.42
C ALA A 1 -6.63 19.40 1.23
N SER A 2 -6.21 18.16 1.43
CA SER A 2 -6.07 17.22 0.30
C SER A 2 -7.47 16.93 -0.22
N MET A 3 -7.87 17.59 -1.32
CA MET A 3 -9.16 17.33 -1.97
C MET A 3 -9.17 15.85 -2.35
N LYS A 4 -10.02 15.06 -1.69
CA LYS A 4 -10.25 13.66 -2.09
C LYS A 4 -10.81 13.72 -3.50
N ASP A 5 -10.23 12.95 -4.41
CA ASP A 5 -10.69 12.87 -5.80
C ASP A 5 -12.21 12.57 -5.77
N PRO A 6 -13.05 13.43 -6.38
CA PRO A 6 -14.50 13.26 -6.33
C PRO A 6 -14.97 11.93 -6.93
N ASN A 7 -14.15 11.28 -7.75
CA ASN A 7 -14.46 9.97 -8.35
C ASN A 7 -14.07 8.79 -7.45
N LEU A 8 -13.36 9.03 -6.35
CA LEU A 8 -12.97 8.00 -5.39
C LEU A 8 -14.09 7.76 -4.38
N ILE A 9 -14.78 6.64 -4.53
CA ILE A 9 -15.84 6.22 -3.63
C ILE A 9 -15.23 5.41 -2.49
N ARG A 10 -15.34 5.92 -1.26
CA ARG A 10 -15.00 5.18 -0.03
C ARG A 10 -16.27 4.64 0.61
N LYS A 11 -16.33 3.32 0.82
CA LYS A 11 -17.48 2.67 1.45
C LYS A 11 -17.37 2.63 2.98
N GLU A 12 -16.22 2.22 3.50
CA GLU A 12 -15.96 2.12 4.94
C GLU A 12 -14.45 2.03 5.25
N THR A 13 -14.11 2.11 6.55
CA THR A 13 -12.75 1.88 7.06
C THR A 13 -12.71 0.62 7.92
N LEU A 14 -11.63 -0.14 7.79
CA LEU A 14 -11.41 -1.42 8.45
C LEU A 14 -10.10 -1.38 9.27
N PRO A 15 -10.08 -1.88 10.52
CA PRO A 15 -8.87 -1.93 11.33
C PRO A 15 -7.76 -2.78 10.67
N VAL A 16 -6.51 -2.35 10.81
CA VAL A 16 -5.34 -3.07 10.26
C VAL A 16 -5.30 -4.53 10.74
N LYS A 17 -5.63 -4.77 12.01
CA LYS A 17 -5.64 -6.12 12.61
C LYS A 17 -6.64 -7.08 11.97
N ASP A 18 -7.72 -6.57 11.37
CA ASP A 18 -8.76 -7.40 10.79
C ASP A 18 -8.46 -7.69 9.31
N VAL A 19 -7.74 -6.79 8.63
CA VAL A 19 -7.38 -6.94 7.21
C VAL A 19 -6.12 -7.77 7.00
N LEU A 20 -5.05 -7.53 7.78
CA LEU A 20 -3.75 -8.19 7.54
C LEU A 20 -3.82 -9.73 7.54
N PRO A 21 -4.59 -10.40 8.42
CA PRO A 21 -4.72 -11.85 8.40
C PRO A 21 -5.31 -12.39 7.09
N LEU A 22 -6.17 -11.62 6.41
CA LEU A 22 -6.90 -12.06 5.20
C LEU A 22 -6.01 -12.12 3.96
N ILE A 23 -4.91 -11.38 3.94
CA ILE A 23 -3.99 -11.24 2.79
C ILE A 23 -3.30 -12.57 2.49
N VAL A 24 -3.33 -12.98 1.22
CA VAL A 24 -2.73 -14.23 0.73
C VAL A 24 -1.46 -13.92 -0.05
N PHE A 25 -0.38 -14.65 0.25
CA PHE A 25 0.87 -14.52 -0.48
C PHE A 25 0.80 -15.30 -1.79
N THR A 26 1.10 -14.63 -2.89
CA THR A 26 1.25 -15.26 -4.20
C THR A 26 2.49 -14.70 -4.90
N PRO A 27 3.18 -15.50 -5.70
CA PRO A 27 4.16 -15.00 -6.66
C PRO A 27 3.56 -13.88 -7.52
N LYS A 28 4.39 -12.94 -7.99
CA LYS A 28 3.91 -11.80 -8.78
C LYS A 28 3.23 -12.27 -10.06
N GLU A 29 3.79 -13.29 -10.68
CA GLU A 29 3.34 -13.94 -11.91
C GLU A 29 1.90 -14.46 -11.77
N LEU A 30 1.51 -14.74 -10.53
CA LEU A 30 0.24 -15.27 -10.10
C LEU A 30 -0.70 -14.18 -9.57
N SER A 31 -0.18 -13.04 -9.09
CA SER A 31 -1.03 -11.94 -8.57
C SER A 31 -1.98 -11.30 -9.59
N ALA A 32 -1.77 -11.54 -10.89
CA ALA A 32 -2.58 -11.03 -12.00
C ALA A 32 -3.49 -12.10 -12.65
N THR A 33 -3.34 -13.36 -12.29
CA THR A 33 -4.13 -14.48 -12.82
C THR A 33 -5.12 -14.98 -11.76
N SER A 34 -6.16 -15.68 -12.21
CA SER A 34 -7.20 -16.21 -11.33
C SER A 34 -6.63 -17.26 -10.37
N HIS A 35 -6.37 -16.86 -9.11
CA HIS A 35 -6.14 -17.81 -8.02
C HIS A 35 -7.44 -18.05 -7.26
N PRO A 36 -7.77 -19.30 -6.91
CA PRO A 36 -8.99 -19.61 -6.16
C PRO A 36 -9.12 -18.79 -4.87
N GLU A 37 -8.01 -18.50 -4.20
CA GLU A 37 -7.98 -17.73 -2.95
C GLU A 37 -7.73 -16.22 -3.13
N ALA A 38 -7.69 -15.71 -4.37
CA ALA A 38 -7.41 -14.30 -4.62
C ALA A 38 -8.52 -13.38 -4.13
N MET A 39 -9.77 -13.78 -4.28
CA MET A 39 -10.94 -12.97 -3.93
C MET A 39 -11.49 -13.41 -2.58
N LYS A 40 -11.61 -12.46 -1.65
CA LYS A 40 -12.30 -12.67 -0.37
C LYS A 40 -13.41 -11.64 -0.21
N VAL A 41 -14.53 -12.08 0.38
CA VAL A 41 -15.61 -11.18 0.76
C VAL A 41 -15.19 -10.44 2.04
N ILE A 42 -15.09 -9.12 1.96
CA ILE A 42 -14.70 -8.25 3.08
C ILE A 42 -15.77 -7.17 3.24
N ALA A 43 -16.53 -7.27 4.34
CA ALA A 43 -17.69 -6.42 4.61
C ALA A 43 -18.66 -6.37 3.41
N GLY A 44 -19.01 -7.55 2.88
CA GLY A 44 -20.01 -7.72 1.83
C GLY A 44 -19.52 -7.53 0.39
N ASP A 45 -18.28 -7.10 0.16
CA ASP A 45 -17.75 -6.90 -1.21
C ASP A 45 -16.59 -7.85 -1.50
N PRO A 46 -16.48 -8.39 -2.73
CA PRO A 46 -15.34 -9.19 -3.14
C PRO A 46 -14.12 -8.29 -3.37
N ILE A 47 -13.01 -8.60 -2.71
CA ILE A 47 -11.75 -7.85 -2.80
C ILE A 47 -10.61 -8.80 -3.15
N ASN A 48 -9.75 -8.38 -4.08
CA ASN A 48 -8.50 -9.07 -4.37
C ASN A 48 -7.51 -8.86 -3.20
N VAL A 49 -7.22 -9.94 -2.45
CA VAL A 49 -6.33 -9.96 -1.29
C VAL A 49 -4.89 -10.43 -1.61
N THR A 50 -4.57 -10.68 -2.88
CA THR A 50 -3.25 -11.14 -3.35
C THR A 50 -2.43 -10.04 -4.01
N SER A 51 -2.92 -8.80 -4.05
CA SER A 51 -2.13 -7.70 -4.62
C SER A 51 -0.77 -7.54 -3.93
N LEU A 52 0.29 -7.29 -4.70
CA LEU A 52 1.64 -7.08 -4.16
C LEU A 52 1.71 -5.96 -3.12
N LYS A 53 0.82 -4.96 -3.23
CA LYS A 53 0.67 -3.87 -2.25
C LYS A 53 0.28 -4.42 -0.88
N LEU A 54 -0.77 -5.23 -0.83
CA LEU A 54 -1.24 -5.85 0.41
C LEU A 54 -0.21 -6.84 0.95
N GLN A 55 0.37 -7.68 0.09
CA GLN A 55 1.45 -8.59 0.50
C GLN A 55 2.64 -7.85 1.11
N THR A 56 2.99 -6.67 0.60
CA THR A 56 4.06 -5.81 1.17
C THR A 56 3.70 -5.34 2.57
N PHE A 57 2.47 -4.86 2.78
CA PHE A 57 2.02 -4.41 4.10
C PHE A 57 2.00 -5.55 5.13
N LYS A 58 1.68 -6.78 4.71
CA LYS A 58 1.75 -7.97 5.55
C LYS A 58 3.18 -8.36 5.89
N SER A 59 4.09 -8.37 4.91
CA SER A 59 5.47 -8.86 5.10
C SER A 59 6.43 -7.85 5.70
N ASN A 60 6.33 -6.58 5.30
CA ASN A 60 7.24 -5.50 5.73
C ASN A 60 6.62 -4.62 6.83
N GLY A 61 5.37 -4.89 7.20
CA GLY A 61 4.62 -4.10 8.16
C GLY A 61 4.05 -2.81 7.57
N VAL A 62 3.30 -2.09 8.42
CA VAL A 62 2.49 -0.93 8.03
C VAL A 62 3.18 0.41 8.33
N ARG A 63 4.47 0.41 8.67
CA ARG A 63 5.23 1.65 8.95
C ARG A 63 6.00 2.11 7.72
N CYS A 64 6.03 3.42 7.50
CA CYS A 64 6.90 4.00 6.47
C CYS A 64 8.36 3.78 6.84
N ASN A 65 9.13 3.15 5.95
CA ASN A 65 10.55 2.86 6.18
C ASN A 65 11.48 4.11 6.14
N ILE A 66 10.93 5.29 5.79
CA ILE A 66 11.64 6.57 5.77
C ILE A 66 11.31 7.44 6.98
N CYS A 67 10.02 7.77 7.21
CA CYS A 67 9.62 8.67 8.30
C CYS A 67 9.05 7.97 9.54
N GLY A 68 8.76 6.68 9.48
CA GLY A 68 8.25 5.91 10.61
C GLY A 68 6.75 6.02 10.88
N CYS A 69 6.00 6.87 10.15
CA CYS A 69 4.55 6.97 10.33
C CYS A 69 3.88 5.60 10.11
N LYS A 70 2.86 5.30 10.92
CA LYS A 70 2.21 3.99 10.98
C LYS A 70 0.86 4.06 10.29
N GLY A 71 0.58 3.12 9.40
CA GLY A 71 -0.77 2.92 8.89
C GLY A 71 -1.72 2.49 10.01
N GLU A 72 -2.87 3.15 10.09
CA GLU A 72 -3.85 3.01 11.18
C GLU A 72 -5.06 2.18 10.78
N TYR A 73 -5.54 2.34 9.54
CA TYR A 73 -6.68 1.61 9.02
C TYR A 73 -6.57 1.43 7.50
N PHE A 74 -7.32 0.46 6.98
CA PHE A 74 -7.58 0.32 5.56
C PHE A 74 -8.89 0.99 5.19
N ALA A 75 -8.94 1.76 4.11
CA ALA A 75 -10.17 2.21 3.50
C ALA A 75 -10.55 1.26 2.35
N LYS A 76 -11.82 0.85 2.31
CA LYS A 76 -12.40 0.12 1.18
C LYS A 76 -12.89 1.12 0.14
N GLU A 77 -12.16 1.21 -0.96
CA GLU A 77 -12.30 2.29 -1.95
C GLU A 77 -12.28 1.77 -3.39
N LYS A 78 -13.00 2.45 -4.29
CA LYS A 78 -12.91 2.23 -5.73
C LYS A 78 -13.14 3.54 -6.47
N TYR A 79 -12.64 3.64 -7.69
CA TYR A 79 -13.09 4.68 -8.59
C TYR A 79 -14.45 4.30 -9.18
N ALA A 80 -15.27 5.30 -9.54
CA ALA A 80 -16.64 5.10 -10.02
C ALA A 80 -16.72 4.19 -11.27
N ASP A 81 -15.70 4.27 -12.14
CA ASP A 81 -15.54 3.46 -13.36
C ASP A 81 -15.01 2.04 -13.10
N GLN A 82 -14.56 1.75 -11.87
CA GLN A 82 -13.99 0.46 -11.51
C GLN A 82 -15.04 -0.49 -10.91
N PRO A 83 -15.07 -1.77 -11.34
CA PRO A 83 -16.08 -2.72 -10.90
C PRO A 83 -15.87 -3.20 -9.45
N HIS A 84 -14.62 -3.23 -8.98
CA HIS A 84 -14.25 -3.85 -7.71
C HIS A 84 -13.66 -2.86 -6.72
N PHE A 85 -13.89 -3.12 -5.43
CA PHE A 85 -13.23 -2.41 -4.34
C PHE A 85 -11.80 -2.88 -4.13
N HIS A 86 -10.97 -1.93 -3.72
CA HIS A 86 -9.61 -2.15 -3.26
C HIS A 86 -9.45 -1.69 -1.82
N LEU A 87 -8.41 -2.19 -1.16
CA LEU A 87 -8.02 -1.74 0.16
C LEU A 87 -6.80 -0.81 0.05
N ASN A 88 -6.93 0.40 0.58
CA ASN A 88 -5.87 1.39 0.68
C ASN A 88 -5.54 1.62 2.15
N LEU A 89 -4.27 1.50 2.52
CA LEU A 89 -3.81 1.72 3.89
C LEU A 89 -3.54 3.21 4.10
N TYR A 90 -4.04 3.78 5.19
CA TYR A 90 -3.82 5.18 5.54
C TYR A 90 -3.17 5.29 6.92
N ALA A 91 -2.19 6.20 7.03
CA ALA A 91 -1.73 6.74 8.31
C ALA A 91 -2.48 8.04 8.60
N VAL A 92 -2.52 8.47 9.87
CA VAL A 92 -2.95 9.83 10.22
C VAL A 92 -1.71 10.61 10.66
N LYS A 93 -1.52 11.79 10.08
CA LYS A 93 -0.44 12.70 10.43
C LYS A 93 -1.00 14.12 10.47
N ASP A 94 -0.86 14.81 11.60
CA ASP A 94 -1.37 16.17 11.79
C ASP A 94 -2.85 16.28 11.38
N GLU A 95 -3.66 15.32 11.86
CA GLU A 95 -5.10 15.15 11.57
C GLU A 95 -5.45 14.92 10.09
N LYS A 96 -4.45 14.65 9.24
CA LYS A 96 -4.63 14.39 7.81
C LYS A 96 -4.30 12.95 7.48
N GLU A 97 -5.16 12.37 6.65
CA GLU A 97 -4.92 11.05 6.08
C GLU A 97 -3.73 11.09 5.11
N VAL A 98 -2.79 10.17 5.28
CA VAL A 98 -1.65 9.99 4.38
C VAL A 98 -1.68 8.58 3.83
N LEU A 99 -1.84 8.47 2.50
CA LEU A 99 -1.85 7.18 1.82
C LEU A 99 -0.51 6.45 2.02
N MET A 100 -0.58 5.17 2.37
CA MET A 100 0.55 4.26 2.43
C MET A 100 0.65 3.49 1.12
N THR A 101 1.86 3.32 0.63
CA THR A 101 2.18 2.79 -0.69
C THR A 101 3.23 1.69 -0.59
N LYS A 102 3.23 0.80 -1.59
CA LYS A 102 4.34 -0.09 -1.89
C LYS A 102 5.37 0.66 -2.73
N ASP A 103 6.64 0.48 -2.42
CA ASP A 103 7.74 0.97 -3.24
C ASP A 103 8.93 -0.01 -3.21
N HIS A 104 9.85 0.10 -4.17
CA HIS A 104 11.06 -0.72 -4.21
C HIS A 104 12.14 -0.16 -3.28
N ILE A 105 12.85 -1.04 -2.56
CA ILE A 105 14.02 -0.66 -1.74
C ILE A 105 15.13 -0.14 -2.64
N ILE A 106 15.54 -0.97 -3.60
CA ILE A 106 16.39 -0.58 -4.72
C ILE A 106 15.47 -0.27 -5.90
N PRO A 107 15.49 0.96 -6.46
CA PRO A 107 14.70 1.32 -7.64
C PRO A 107 14.98 0.39 -8.82
N ILE A 108 13.96 0.12 -9.64
CA ILE A 108 14.09 -0.69 -10.87
C ILE A 108 15.19 -0.11 -11.79
N ALA A 109 15.23 1.21 -11.96
CA ALA A 109 16.24 1.92 -12.76
C ALA A 109 17.69 1.72 -12.26
N LYS A 110 17.88 1.17 -11.05
CA LYS A 110 19.19 0.86 -10.45
C LYS A 110 19.41 -0.64 -10.28
N GLY A 111 18.72 -1.48 -11.08
CA GLY A 111 18.82 -2.94 -11.02
C GLY A 111 17.99 -3.59 -9.91
N GLY A 112 17.06 -2.85 -9.30
CA GLY A 112 16.16 -3.38 -8.29
C GLY A 112 15.22 -4.45 -8.86
N ARG A 113 15.15 -5.61 -8.19
CA ARG A 113 14.24 -6.70 -8.58
C ARG A 113 12.79 -6.33 -8.26
N ASP A 114 11.86 -6.69 -9.13
CA ASP A 114 10.43 -6.50 -8.88
C ASP A 114 9.83 -7.71 -8.13
N LYS A 115 10.35 -7.96 -6.93
CA LYS A 115 9.99 -9.08 -6.05
C LYS A 115 9.68 -8.61 -4.64
N LEU A 116 8.91 -9.40 -3.89
CA LEU A 116 8.45 -9.07 -2.54
C LEU A 116 9.60 -8.68 -1.57
N ASN A 117 10.76 -9.33 -1.69
CA ASN A 117 11.93 -9.04 -0.87
C ASN A 117 12.63 -7.70 -1.17
N ASN A 118 12.28 -7.05 -2.29
CA ASN A 118 12.73 -5.71 -2.63
C ASN A 118 11.60 -4.68 -2.48
N PHE A 119 10.45 -5.05 -1.91
CA PHE A 119 9.39 -4.10 -1.61
C PHE A 119 9.51 -3.58 -0.18
N GLN A 120 9.01 -2.37 0.04
CA GLN A 120 8.90 -1.74 1.35
C GLN A 120 7.65 -0.87 1.41
N THR A 121 7.16 -0.66 2.63
CA THR A 121 6.05 0.25 2.91
C THR A 121 6.58 1.68 3.04
N LEU A 122 6.04 2.61 2.26
CA LEU A 122 6.32 4.05 2.36
C LEU A 122 5.02 4.86 2.39
N CYS A 123 4.98 5.96 3.14
CA CYS A 123 3.91 6.93 2.93
C CYS A 123 4.08 7.64 1.58
N TYR A 124 2.99 8.14 1.02
CA TYR A 124 2.96 8.82 -0.29
C TYR A 124 4.03 9.91 -0.40
N ASP A 125 4.15 10.78 0.61
CA ASP A 125 5.14 11.88 0.60
C ASP A 125 6.57 11.37 0.55
N CYS A 126 6.89 10.32 1.32
CA CYS A 126 8.24 9.76 1.33
C CYS A 126 8.55 9.00 0.05
N ASN A 127 7.56 8.31 -0.52
CA ASN A 127 7.70 7.63 -1.79
C ASN A 127 7.94 8.63 -2.93
N LYS A 128 7.13 9.69 -3.00
CA LYS A 128 7.30 10.81 -3.95
C LYS A 128 8.69 11.45 -3.83
N LYS A 129 9.18 11.67 -2.61
CA LYS A 129 10.54 12.21 -2.36
C LYS A 129 11.65 11.24 -2.73
N LYS A 130 11.43 9.93 -2.59
CA LYS A 130 12.41 8.92 -2.97
C LYS A 130 12.58 8.87 -4.48
N ALA A 131 11.48 8.87 -5.25
CA ALA A 131 11.54 8.75 -6.71
C ALA A 131 12.49 7.60 -7.13
N SER A 132 13.50 7.87 -7.97
CA SER A 132 14.52 6.91 -8.42
C SER A 132 15.75 6.81 -7.49
N THR A 133 15.71 7.36 -6.28
CA THR A 133 16.79 7.30 -5.27
C THR A 133 16.56 6.19 -4.24
N THR A 134 17.46 6.04 -3.26
CA THR A 134 17.32 5.07 -2.17
C THR A 134 16.85 5.73 -0.86
N LYS A 135 16.30 4.94 0.07
CA LYS A 135 15.84 5.44 1.39
C LYS A 135 16.95 6.19 2.14
N ASP A 136 18.19 5.73 2.05
CA ASP A 136 19.33 6.32 2.76
C ASP A 136 19.69 7.70 2.21
N GLN A 137 19.57 7.88 0.90
CA GLN A 137 19.76 9.17 0.25
C GLN A 137 18.69 10.19 0.67
N VAL A 138 17.44 9.75 0.86
CA VAL A 138 16.35 10.61 1.34
C VAL A 138 16.53 10.98 2.82
N LYS A 139 16.91 10.02 3.68
CA LYS A 139 17.13 10.27 5.11
C LYS A 139 18.26 11.27 5.34
N LYS A 140 19.38 11.14 4.62
CA LYS A 140 20.50 12.10 4.67
C LYS A 140 20.09 13.53 4.30
N LYS A 141 19.14 13.70 3.37
CA LYS A 141 18.60 15.02 2.99
C LYS A 141 17.63 15.62 4.02
N LYS A 142 17.06 14.81 4.93
CA LYS A 142 16.21 15.31 6.03
C LYS A 142 17.00 15.76 7.26
N LEU A 143 18.26 15.31 7.38
CA LEU A 143 19.17 15.64 8.49
C LEU A 143 20.05 16.86 8.20
N LYS A 144 19.92 17.45 7.01
CA LYS A 144 20.48 18.74 6.63
C LYS A 144 19.36 19.76 6.64
#